data_AF-A0A1Y2ER13-F1
#
_entry.id   AF-A0A1Y2ER13-F1
#
_cell.length_a   1.000
_cell.length_b   1.000
_cell.length_c   1.000
_cell.angle_alpha   90.00
_cell.angle_beta   90.00
_cell.angle_gamma   90.00
#
_symmetry.space_group_name_H-M   'P 1'
#
loop_
_entity.id
_entity.type
_entity.pdbx_description
1 polymer ?
#
loop_
_entity_poly.entity_id
_entity_poly.type
_entity_poly.pdbx_seq_one_letter_code
_entity_poly.pdbx_strand_id
1 'polypeptide(L)'
;MENGISDDSGGVFNIYNNYYFEATDINVYNTTSRKYGGLISEDSNKNSNSIVRLSRIKYINLYEKEFTYGEGVIIKNSSNSKMYLSDFYGEGFYCPFSSCKLFYILNQSELSITNTNINNVCGNGKGGLIIHSESYNKSSAIINIYNSTFTNMNQNSETDSAIIAHSEGLLINIKNSFFGNIQSNISHIIYLDKGSLTMKNVEIKNFLTKKKHKEYLLIMKPIVNAIMSLLQIFYLVEVIGYNDCPNNDDNCLAIQKKFMNNEESVLLRIYEQNKIIMNNIILKNIYLYTLFEYGYKTEIIVDNMNVENAHFNTSAISCSYNIPHRVGSITMSNSLFNYIYSTNGPFLYIDLDVNSFNNKIQFINVTIQNSVAEKYGGAIFSSSEFARNVISFDNCTFNNNTASLGTISHSYNLNSEPYISNKNSLIQKYGNTSFSTNPTQLFRYNGENTLSIMS
;
A
#
# COMPACT_ATOMS: atom_id res chain seq x y z
N MET A 1 -23.42 16.75 25.18
CA MET A 1 -24.65 16.77 24.35
C MET A 1 -25.09 15.34 24.08
N GLU A 2 -26.39 15.07 24.04
CA GLU A 2 -26.90 13.71 23.88
C GLU A 2 -28.09 13.63 22.92
N ASN A 3 -28.18 12.55 22.14
CA ASN A 3 -29.33 12.16 21.32
C ASN A 3 -29.82 13.25 20.34
N GLY A 4 -28.89 14.04 19.82
CA GLY A 4 -29.18 15.14 18.89
C GLY A 4 -29.09 14.69 17.44
N ILE A 5 -30.08 15.02 16.61
CA ILE A 5 -30.01 14.78 15.17
C ILE A 5 -30.24 16.11 14.46
N SER A 6 -29.27 16.52 13.65
CA SER A 6 -29.44 17.63 12.72
C SER A 6 -29.85 17.09 11.34
N ASP A 7 -30.91 17.67 10.77
CA ASP A 7 -31.33 17.38 9.39
C ASP A 7 -30.36 17.96 8.34
N ASP A 8 -29.54 18.93 8.74
CA ASP A 8 -28.52 19.54 7.90
C ASP A 8 -27.11 19.19 8.43
N SER A 9 -26.20 20.15 8.39
CA SER A 9 -24.80 20.03 8.76
C SER A 9 -24.59 20.42 10.23
N GLY A 10 -23.58 19.84 10.86
CA GLY A 10 -23.21 20.16 12.24
C GLY A 10 -24.18 19.56 13.24
N GLY A 11 -23.95 18.29 13.63
CA GLY A 11 -24.79 17.63 14.65
C GLY A 11 -24.65 18.29 16.02
N VAL A 12 -23.42 18.69 16.40
CA VAL A 12 -23.17 19.50 17.62
C VAL A 12 -22.92 20.96 17.25
N PHE A 13 -22.00 21.20 16.33
CA PHE A 13 -21.59 22.55 15.92
C PHE A 13 -21.73 22.73 14.41
N ASN A 14 -22.43 23.79 14.01
CA ASN A 14 -22.45 24.26 12.63
C ASN A 14 -21.93 25.70 12.61
N ILE A 15 -20.73 25.90 12.07
CA ILE A 15 -20.06 27.19 12.07
C ILE A 15 -19.81 27.66 10.64
N TYR A 16 -20.13 28.94 10.39
CA TYR A 16 -20.03 29.56 9.08
C TYR A 16 -19.30 30.90 9.16
N ASN A 17 -18.31 31.12 8.28
CA ASN A 17 -17.51 32.36 8.23
C ASN A 17 -16.94 32.78 9.59
N ASN A 18 -16.54 31.80 10.39
CA ASN A 18 -15.94 32.06 11.67
C ASN A 18 -14.46 32.44 11.50
N TYR A 19 -13.96 33.34 12.36
CA TYR A 19 -12.52 33.62 12.42
C TYR A 19 -11.81 32.69 13.41
N TYR A 20 -12.44 32.47 14.57
CA TYR A 20 -11.93 31.62 15.63
C TYR A 20 -13.06 30.90 16.38
N PHE A 21 -12.92 29.59 16.55
CA PHE A 21 -13.82 28.76 17.35
C PHE A 21 -13.00 27.75 18.18
N GLU A 22 -13.41 27.56 19.43
CA GLU A 22 -12.77 26.60 20.33
C GLU A 22 -13.82 25.87 21.15
N ALA A 23 -13.64 24.56 21.27
CA ALA A 23 -14.43 23.69 22.12
C ALA A 23 -13.51 22.69 22.83
N THR A 24 -13.70 22.56 24.15
CA THR A 24 -12.87 21.71 24.99
C THR A 24 -13.68 21.03 26.08
N ASP A 25 -13.24 19.86 26.54
CA ASP A 25 -13.84 19.10 27.64
C ASP A 25 -15.32 18.74 27.40
N ILE A 26 -15.63 18.30 26.18
CA ILE A 26 -17.00 17.98 25.76
C ILE A 26 -17.20 16.48 25.62
N ASN A 27 -18.29 15.99 26.21
CA ASN A 27 -18.80 14.65 25.97
C ASN A 27 -20.03 14.72 25.05
N VAL A 28 -20.00 13.96 23.97
CA VAL A 28 -21.05 13.86 22.96
C VAL A 28 -21.48 12.40 22.86
N TYR A 29 -22.78 12.16 23.02
CA TYR A 29 -23.36 10.83 22.94
C TYR A 29 -24.48 10.80 21.92
N ASN A 30 -24.43 9.85 20.99
CA ASN A 30 -25.55 9.57 20.07
C ASN A 30 -26.04 10.82 19.31
N THR A 31 -25.13 11.74 19.02
CA THR A 31 -25.42 12.89 18.19
C THR A 31 -24.96 12.60 16.78
N THR A 32 -25.68 13.07 15.76
CA THR A 32 -25.24 12.95 14.37
C THR A 32 -25.86 14.07 13.50
N SER A 33 -25.47 14.11 12.23
CA SER A 33 -26.13 14.95 11.22
C SER A 33 -26.43 14.12 9.97
N ARG A 34 -27.53 14.44 9.28
CA ARG A 34 -27.92 13.76 8.05
C ARG A 34 -27.07 14.16 6.84
N LYS A 35 -26.45 15.35 6.84
CA LYS A 35 -25.64 15.82 5.71
C LYS A 35 -24.15 15.83 5.97
N TYR A 36 -23.65 16.62 6.92
CA TYR A 36 -22.22 16.79 7.11
C TYR A 36 -21.82 17.09 8.55
N GLY A 37 -20.70 16.55 9.03
CA GLY A 37 -20.11 17.00 10.29
C GLY A 37 -20.95 16.63 11.51
N GLY A 38 -20.98 15.36 11.92
CA GLY A 38 -21.77 14.94 13.09
C GLY A 38 -21.31 15.62 14.39
N LEU A 39 -20.00 15.81 14.58
CA LEU A 39 -19.48 16.67 15.63
C LEU A 39 -19.48 18.13 15.17
N ILE A 40 -18.79 18.42 14.06
CA ILE A 40 -18.68 19.80 13.56
C ILE A 40 -18.70 19.85 12.03
N SER A 41 -19.43 20.84 11.52
CA SER A 41 -19.29 21.29 10.14
C SER A 41 -18.79 22.72 10.15
N GLU A 42 -17.66 22.94 9.49
CA GLU A 42 -17.11 24.27 9.25
C GLU A 42 -17.11 24.57 7.75
N ASP A 43 -17.59 25.76 7.40
CA ASP A 43 -17.45 26.31 6.06
C ASP A 43 -17.11 27.80 6.13
N SER A 44 -16.01 28.17 5.51
CA SER A 44 -15.52 29.54 5.45
C SER A 44 -15.59 30.11 4.03
N ASN A 45 -15.58 31.44 3.90
CA ASN A 45 -15.38 32.07 2.61
C ASN A 45 -13.89 31.98 2.25
N LYS A 46 -13.57 31.93 0.95
CA LYS A 46 -12.19 31.84 0.44
C LYS A 46 -11.23 32.93 0.99
N ASN A 47 -11.74 34.02 1.53
CA ASN A 47 -10.95 35.14 2.04
C ASN A 47 -10.76 35.12 3.57
N SER A 48 -11.36 34.17 4.29
CA SER A 48 -11.26 34.06 5.75
C SER A 48 -10.38 32.89 6.14
N ASN A 49 -9.33 33.16 6.94
CA ASN A 49 -8.52 32.14 7.59
C ASN A 49 -9.21 31.72 8.90
N SER A 50 -10.22 30.86 8.79
CA SER A 50 -10.92 30.30 9.93
C SER A 50 -10.03 29.34 10.71
N ILE A 51 -9.99 29.47 12.04
CA ILE A 51 -9.24 28.59 12.94
C ILE A 51 -10.21 27.91 13.91
N VAL A 52 -10.21 26.58 13.89
CA VAL A 52 -11.04 25.75 14.77
C VAL A 52 -10.15 24.88 15.65
N ARG A 53 -10.38 24.91 16.96
CA ARG A 53 -9.68 24.05 17.94
C ARG A 53 -10.65 23.19 18.72
N LEU A 54 -10.42 21.88 18.65
CA LEU A 54 -11.17 20.86 19.36
C LEU A 54 -10.20 20.05 20.23
N SER A 55 -10.43 20.01 21.53
CA SER A 55 -9.53 19.30 22.45
C SER A 55 -10.29 18.55 23.56
N ARG A 56 -9.76 17.39 23.99
CA ARG A 56 -10.33 16.60 25.09
C ARG A 56 -11.82 16.30 24.89
N ILE A 57 -12.14 15.77 23.71
CA ILE A 57 -13.52 15.46 23.33
C ILE A 57 -13.71 13.94 23.34
N LYS A 58 -14.81 13.51 23.97
CA LYS A 58 -15.30 12.13 23.89
C LYS A 58 -16.56 12.10 23.04
N TYR A 59 -16.55 11.35 21.95
CA TYR A 59 -17.69 11.24 21.04
C TYR A 59 -18.05 9.77 20.80
N ILE A 60 -19.10 9.31 21.48
CA ILE A 60 -19.62 7.96 21.34
C ILE A 60 -20.92 8.04 20.55
N ASN A 61 -21.01 7.34 19.44
CA ASN A 61 -22.21 7.28 18.62
C ASN A 61 -22.63 5.83 18.40
N LEU A 62 -23.23 5.19 19.40
CA LEU A 62 -23.68 3.79 19.31
C LEU A 62 -25.07 3.67 18.66
N TYR A 63 -25.50 4.68 17.92
CA TYR A 63 -26.87 4.81 17.45
C TYR A 63 -27.09 4.00 16.17
N GLU A 64 -27.08 2.67 16.28
CA GLU A 64 -27.30 1.75 15.14
C GLU A 64 -28.63 1.99 14.41
N LYS A 65 -29.62 2.60 15.07
CA LYS A 65 -31.00 2.76 14.56
C LYS A 65 -31.25 4.02 13.74
N GLU A 66 -30.44 5.08 13.88
CA GLU A 66 -30.60 6.31 13.08
C GLU A 66 -29.38 6.47 12.20
N PHE A 67 -29.63 6.35 10.92
CA PHE A 67 -28.60 6.24 9.92
C PHE A 67 -27.88 7.57 9.74
N THR A 68 -26.55 7.53 9.84
CA THR A 68 -25.74 8.65 9.39
C THR A 68 -25.63 8.56 7.87
N TYR A 69 -26.39 9.38 7.16
CA TYR A 69 -26.31 9.50 5.70
C TYR A 69 -25.17 10.42 5.25
N GLY A 70 -24.63 11.23 6.17
CA GLY A 70 -23.75 12.34 5.86
C GLY A 70 -22.30 11.97 5.59
N GLU A 71 -21.58 12.92 4.97
CA GLU A 71 -20.12 12.88 4.77
C GLU A 71 -19.42 13.66 5.89
N GLY A 72 -18.28 13.20 6.38
CA GLY A 72 -17.63 13.84 7.53
C GLY A 72 -18.37 13.53 8.82
N VAL A 73 -18.53 12.25 9.16
CA VAL A 73 -19.31 11.79 10.34
C VAL A 73 -18.85 12.48 11.63
N ILE A 74 -17.56 12.81 11.72
CA ILE A 74 -17.01 13.61 12.81
C ILE A 74 -16.86 15.05 12.34
N ILE A 75 -16.03 15.28 11.32
CA ILE A 75 -15.67 16.62 10.85
C ILE A 75 -15.96 16.74 9.36
N LYS A 76 -16.61 17.83 8.99
CA LYS A 76 -16.46 18.45 7.67
C LYS A 76 -15.69 19.76 7.83
N ASN A 77 -14.64 19.95 7.01
CA ASN A 77 -13.82 21.15 6.98
C ASN A 77 -13.69 21.66 5.54
N SER A 78 -14.14 22.88 5.26
CA SER A 78 -14.08 23.45 3.90
C SER A 78 -13.58 24.89 3.86
N SER A 79 -12.97 25.22 2.71
CA SER A 79 -12.80 26.60 2.22
C SER A 79 -11.76 27.49 2.95
N ASN A 80 -10.51 27.03 3.07
CA ASN A 80 -9.35 27.75 3.65
C ASN A 80 -9.32 27.77 5.19
N SER A 81 -10.04 26.84 5.80
CA SER A 81 -10.07 26.68 7.25
C SER A 81 -8.99 25.74 7.77
N LYS A 82 -8.52 26.03 8.99
CA LYS A 82 -7.54 25.24 9.73
C LYS A 82 -8.19 24.66 10.97
N MET A 83 -8.27 23.33 11.02
CA MET A 83 -8.84 22.62 12.15
C MET A 83 -7.79 21.80 12.87
N TYR A 84 -7.78 21.92 14.20
CA TYR A 84 -6.90 21.19 15.10
C TYR A 84 -7.75 20.32 16.03
N LEU A 85 -7.61 19.01 15.94
CA LEU A 85 -8.24 18.01 16.80
C LEU A 85 -7.16 17.35 17.67
N SER A 86 -7.35 17.39 18.99
CA SER A 86 -6.40 16.84 19.96
C SER A 86 -7.10 16.09 21.08
N ASP A 87 -6.47 15.03 21.57
CA ASP A 87 -6.95 14.22 22.70
C ASP A 87 -8.42 13.77 22.49
N PHE A 88 -8.70 13.23 21.31
CA PHE A 88 -10.04 12.82 20.89
C PHE A 88 -10.26 11.32 21.08
N TYR A 89 -11.38 10.96 21.69
CA TYR A 89 -11.86 9.59 21.73
C TYR A 89 -13.16 9.48 20.94
N GLY A 90 -13.20 8.58 19.95
CA GLY A 90 -14.36 8.30 19.12
C GLY A 90 -14.75 6.82 19.13
N GLU A 91 -16.04 6.51 19.21
CA GLU A 91 -16.50 5.12 19.12
C GLU A 91 -17.87 4.98 18.44
N GLY A 92 -18.04 3.93 17.64
CA GLY A 92 -19.35 3.42 17.23
C GLY A 92 -19.89 3.92 15.89
N PHE A 93 -19.06 4.53 15.06
CA PHE A 93 -19.52 5.19 13.84
C PHE A 93 -20.00 4.18 12.78
N TYR A 94 -21.31 4.14 12.52
CA TYR A 94 -21.95 3.22 11.56
C TYR A 94 -22.67 3.99 10.44
N CYS A 95 -22.25 3.78 9.19
CA CYS A 95 -22.88 4.37 8.00
C CYS A 95 -23.27 3.29 7.00
N PRO A 96 -24.54 2.86 6.98
CA PRO A 96 -24.97 1.74 6.14
C PRO A 96 -25.14 2.10 4.67
N PHE A 97 -25.14 3.38 4.31
CA PHE A 97 -25.44 3.85 2.94
C PHE A 97 -24.31 4.66 2.30
N SER A 98 -23.26 5.01 3.05
CA SER A 98 -22.14 5.81 2.56
C SER A 98 -20.81 5.34 3.17
N SER A 99 -19.68 5.75 2.59
CA SER A 99 -18.34 5.32 3.00
C SER A 99 -17.92 5.79 4.39
N CYS A 100 -18.83 6.40 5.16
CA CYS A 100 -18.60 6.78 6.55
C CYS A 100 -17.38 7.66 6.75
N LYS A 101 -17.06 8.49 5.74
CA LYS A 101 -15.96 9.45 5.71
C LYS A 101 -15.89 10.15 7.07
N LEU A 102 -15.00 9.75 7.98
CA LEU A 102 -14.98 10.32 9.34
C LEU A 102 -14.60 11.80 9.29
N PHE A 103 -13.58 12.07 8.48
CA PHE A 103 -13.04 13.40 8.22
C PHE A 103 -13.21 13.69 6.73
N TYR A 104 -14.02 14.69 6.42
CA TYR A 104 -14.24 15.13 5.05
C TYR A 104 -13.67 16.53 4.82
N ILE A 105 -12.59 16.59 4.05
CA ILE A 105 -11.75 17.79 3.91
C ILE A 105 -11.81 18.29 2.47
N LEU A 106 -12.27 19.51 2.28
CA LEU A 106 -12.48 20.09 0.95
C LEU A 106 -11.53 21.25 0.68
N ASN A 107 -11.15 21.43 -0.59
CA ASN A 107 -10.41 22.59 -1.09
C ASN A 107 -9.02 22.76 -0.41
N GLN A 108 -8.69 23.98 0.04
CA GLN A 108 -7.39 24.40 0.61
C GLN A 108 -7.34 24.26 2.14
N SER A 109 -8.17 23.40 2.71
CA SER A 109 -8.33 23.30 4.15
C SER A 109 -7.23 22.45 4.79
N GLU A 110 -6.94 22.73 6.07
CA GLU A 110 -5.96 22.00 6.87
C GLU A 110 -6.67 21.28 8.01
N LEU A 111 -6.37 19.99 8.19
CA LEU A 111 -6.79 19.22 9.37
C LEU A 111 -5.56 18.61 10.04
N SER A 112 -5.37 18.89 11.32
CA SER A 112 -4.37 18.26 12.16
C SER A 112 -5.04 17.45 13.27
N ILE A 113 -4.78 16.15 13.31
CA ILE A 113 -5.29 15.18 14.27
C ILE A 113 -4.13 14.70 15.14
N THR A 114 -4.27 14.80 16.45
CA THR A 114 -3.22 14.44 17.41
C THR A 114 -3.81 13.64 18.58
N ASN A 115 -3.07 12.64 19.07
CA ASN A 115 -3.45 11.85 20.25
C ASN A 115 -4.90 11.34 20.19
N THR A 116 -5.28 10.77 19.05
CA THR A 116 -6.67 10.38 18.79
C THR A 116 -6.83 8.87 18.85
N ASN A 117 -7.88 8.38 19.50
CA ASN A 117 -8.27 6.98 19.50
C ASN A 117 -9.68 6.83 18.94
N ILE A 118 -9.83 6.11 17.83
CA ILE A 118 -11.12 5.83 17.21
C ILE A 118 -11.30 4.32 17.07
N ASN A 119 -12.43 3.84 17.57
CA ASN A 119 -12.76 2.42 17.60
C ASN A 119 -14.13 2.14 16.97
N ASN A 120 -14.29 0.95 16.40
CA ASN A 120 -15.56 0.42 15.90
C ASN A 120 -16.19 1.35 14.85
N VAL A 121 -15.63 1.33 13.64
CA VAL A 121 -16.12 2.13 12.51
C VAL A 121 -16.56 1.21 11.40
N CYS A 122 -17.77 1.41 10.87
CA CYS A 122 -18.29 0.63 9.77
C CYS A 122 -18.87 1.55 8.69
N GLY A 123 -18.31 1.47 7.49
CA GLY A 123 -18.81 2.20 6.33
C GLY A 123 -19.26 1.29 5.19
N ASN A 124 -20.12 1.84 4.34
CA ASN A 124 -20.62 1.17 3.13
C ASN A 124 -20.53 2.08 1.90
N GLY A 125 -19.70 1.75 0.91
CA GLY A 125 -19.65 2.49 -0.36
C GLY A 125 -18.29 3.09 -0.73
N LYS A 126 -18.29 4.12 -1.58
CA LYS A 126 -17.09 4.66 -2.25
C LYS A 126 -16.41 5.79 -1.47
N GLY A 127 -15.08 5.84 -1.48
CA GLY A 127 -14.29 6.91 -0.86
C GLY A 127 -13.45 6.41 0.31
N GLY A 128 -12.91 7.35 1.08
CA GLY A 128 -12.05 7.04 2.22
C GLY A 128 -12.84 6.93 3.52
N LEU A 129 -12.68 5.83 4.25
CA LEU A 129 -13.38 5.59 5.51
C LEU A 129 -12.94 6.58 6.59
N ILE A 130 -11.64 6.73 6.83
CA ILE A 130 -11.12 7.69 7.81
C ILE A 130 -11.07 9.09 7.18
N ILE A 131 -10.29 9.26 6.11
CA ILE A 131 -10.13 10.53 5.41
C ILE A 131 -10.68 10.43 4.00
N HIS A 132 -11.53 11.39 3.65
CA HIS A 132 -11.86 11.66 2.27
C HIS A 132 -11.58 13.12 1.96
N SER A 133 -10.98 13.38 0.80
CA SER A 133 -10.75 14.74 0.37
C SER A 133 -10.89 14.93 -1.12
N GLU A 134 -11.48 16.07 -1.47
CA GLU A 134 -11.70 16.52 -2.82
C GLU A 134 -11.19 17.96 -2.92
N SER A 135 -10.45 18.24 -3.99
CA SER A 135 -10.06 19.61 -4.30
C SER A 135 -10.43 19.96 -5.74
N TYR A 136 -11.37 20.87 -5.88
CA TYR A 136 -11.83 21.35 -7.19
C TYR A 136 -10.81 22.27 -7.87
N ASN A 137 -9.84 22.80 -7.13
CA ASN A 137 -8.80 23.69 -7.63
C ASN A 137 -7.43 23.02 -7.43
N LYS A 138 -6.42 23.34 -8.26
CA LYS A 138 -5.05 22.76 -8.17
C LYS A 138 -4.35 22.94 -6.81
N SER A 139 -4.98 23.63 -5.88
CA SER A 139 -4.51 23.85 -4.52
C SER A 139 -4.83 22.66 -3.63
N SER A 140 -3.85 22.17 -2.88
CA SER A 140 -3.97 20.96 -2.07
C SER A 140 -4.44 21.24 -0.65
N ALA A 141 -5.40 20.46 -0.14
CA ALA A 141 -5.65 20.40 1.30
C ALA A 141 -4.48 19.69 2.01
N ILE A 142 -4.36 19.91 3.31
CA ILE A 142 -3.28 19.37 4.14
C ILE A 142 -3.89 18.57 5.28
N ILE A 143 -3.44 17.33 5.45
CA ILE A 143 -3.90 16.46 6.52
C ILE A 143 -2.72 15.90 7.28
N ASN A 144 -2.71 16.13 8.59
CA ASN A 144 -1.69 15.67 9.50
C ASN A 144 -2.32 14.76 10.55
N ILE A 145 -1.80 13.54 10.73
CA ILE A 145 -2.22 12.60 11.77
C ILE A 145 -1.00 12.19 12.59
N TYR A 146 -1.06 12.40 13.91
CA TYR A 146 0.04 12.10 14.82
C TYR A 146 -0.43 11.32 16.04
N ASN A 147 0.37 10.34 16.47
CA ASN A 147 0.16 9.61 17.73
C ASN A 147 -1.28 9.07 17.86
N SER A 148 -1.83 8.52 16.78
CA SER A 148 -3.26 8.17 16.72
C SER A 148 -3.48 6.68 16.46
N THR A 149 -4.57 6.16 17.00
CA THR A 149 -4.97 4.75 16.94
C THR A 149 -6.35 4.62 16.31
N PHE A 150 -6.46 3.75 15.29
CA PHE A 150 -7.72 3.43 14.62
C PHE A 150 -7.90 1.91 14.62
N THR A 151 -8.95 1.41 15.26
CA THR A 151 -9.16 -0.04 15.42
C THR A 151 -10.57 -0.50 15.06
N ASN A 152 -10.67 -1.76 14.63
CA ASN A 152 -11.93 -2.44 14.34
C ASN A 152 -12.71 -1.68 13.25
N MET A 153 -12.05 -1.52 12.11
CA MET A 153 -12.58 -0.79 10.95
C MET A 153 -13.18 -1.80 9.96
N ASN A 154 -14.39 -1.55 9.50
CA ASN A 154 -15.05 -2.37 8.48
C ASN A 154 -15.50 -1.48 7.31
N GLN A 155 -15.04 -1.75 6.10
CA GLN A 155 -15.51 -1.07 4.88
C GLN A 155 -16.15 -2.06 3.92
N ASN A 156 -17.47 -2.02 3.84
CA ASN A 156 -18.21 -2.77 2.83
C ASN A 156 -18.35 -1.91 1.57
N SER A 157 -17.39 -1.97 0.65
CA SER A 157 -17.56 -1.34 -0.66
C SER A 157 -17.74 -2.35 -1.77
N GLU A 158 -18.52 -1.97 -2.78
CA GLU A 158 -18.59 -2.66 -4.07
C GLU A 158 -17.71 -1.99 -5.13
N THR A 159 -17.08 -0.85 -4.81
CA THR A 159 -16.29 -0.02 -5.74
C THR A 159 -14.98 0.43 -5.08
N ASP A 160 -14.15 1.20 -5.80
CA ASP A 160 -12.86 1.72 -5.31
C ASP A 160 -13.09 2.57 -4.05
N SER A 161 -12.58 2.10 -2.92
CA SER A 161 -12.61 2.80 -1.65
C SER A 161 -11.27 2.69 -0.96
N ALA A 162 -11.04 3.49 0.08
CA ALA A 162 -9.83 3.41 0.88
C ALA A 162 -10.18 3.38 2.37
N ILE A 163 -9.37 2.72 3.18
CA ILE A 163 -9.59 2.70 4.64
C ILE A 163 -9.05 3.97 5.28
N ILE A 164 -7.80 4.33 5.00
CA ILE A 164 -7.15 5.47 5.64
C ILE A 164 -7.46 6.75 4.88
N ALA A 165 -7.19 6.80 3.57
CA ALA A 165 -7.33 8.03 2.80
C ALA A 165 -7.73 7.80 1.36
N HIS A 166 -8.73 8.54 0.89
CA HIS A 166 -9.05 8.71 -0.53
C HIS A 166 -8.90 10.20 -0.89
N SER A 167 -7.97 10.51 -1.79
CA SER A 167 -7.53 11.89 -2.05
C SER A 167 -7.46 12.23 -3.53
N GLU A 168 -8.03 13.39 -3.89
CA GLU A 168 -7.89 14.02 -5.21
C GLU A 168 -7.05 15.31 -5.17
N GLY A 169 -6.02 15.38 -4.31
CA GLY A 169 -5.07 16.50 -4.29
C GLY A 169 -4.67 16.93 -2.88
N LEU A 170 -3.92 16.09 -2.15
CA LEU A 170 -3.57 16.34 -0.75
C LEU A 170 -2.09 16.23 -0.44
N LEU A 171 -1.67 16.92 0.61
CA LEU A 171 -0.48 16.57 1.37
C LEU A 171 -0.93 15.82 2.63
N ILE A 172 -0.68 14.50 2.70
CA ILE A 172 -1.02 13.66 3.84
C ILE A 172 0.25 13.29 4.60
N ASN A 173 0.30 13.61 5.89
CA ASN A 173 1.39 13.24 6.79
C ASN A 173 0.84 12.40 7.94
N ILE A 174 1.29 11.16 8.08
CA ILE A 174 0.91 10.26 9.17
C ILE A 174 2.18 9.89 9.93
N LYS A 175 2.20 10.10 11.26
CA LYS A 175 3.35 9.69 12.08
C LYS A 175 2.96 9.07 13.42
N ASN A 176 3.71 8.05 13.83
CA ASN A 176 3.52 7.35 15.12
C ASN A 176 2.08 6.86 15.30
N SER A 177 1.48 6.27 14.26
CA SER A 177 0.06 5.91 14.27
C SER A 177 -0.13 4.41 14.05
N PHE A 178 -1.18 3.86 14.64
CA PHE A 178 -1.55 2.45 14.56
C PHE A 178 -2.92 2.30 13.89
N PHE A 179 -3.02 1.36 12.94
CA PHE A 179 -4.25 0.97 12.28
C PHE A 179 -4.42 -0.55 12.39
N GLY A 180 -5.43 -1.01 13.14
CA GLY A 180 -5.55 -2.42 13.52
C GLY A 180 -6.93 -3.02 13.27
N ASN A 181 -6.96 -4.34 13.01
CA ASN A 181 -8.19 -5.13 12.84
C ASN A 181 -9.10 -4.53 11.78
N ILE A 182 -8.59 -4.50 10.55
CA ILE A 182 -9.28 -3.89 9.43
C ILE A 182 -9.86 -4.98 8.56
N GLN A 183 -11.14 -4.84 8.26
CA GLN A 183 -11.84 -5.71 7.34
C GLN A 183 -12.42 -4.85 6.22
N SER A 184 -12.27 -5.29 4.99
CA SER A 184 -12.92 -4.61 3.87
C SER A 184 -13.42 -5.61 2.84
N ASN A 185 -14.43 -5.22 2.06
CA ASN A 185 -14.82 -6.00 0.90
C ASN A 185 -13.90 -5.69 -0.29
N ILE A 186 -13.86 -4.41 -0.71
CA ILE A 186 -13.12 -3.88 -1.86
C ILE A 186 -12.55 -2.54 -1.43
N SER A 187 -11.37 -2.50 -0.81
CA SER A 187 -10.75 -1.25 -0.37
C SER A 187 -9.24 -1.29 -0.40
N HIS A 188 -8.66 -0.19 -0.88
CA HIS A 188 -7.28 0.17 -0.65
C HIS A 188 -7.05 0.54 0.82
N ILE A 189 -5.81 0.56 1.28
CA ILE A 189 -5.48 1.25 2.53
C ILE A 189 -5.44 2.75 2.26
N ILE A 190 -4.75 3.14 1.21
CA ILE A 190 -4.68 4.52 0.75
C ILE A 190 -4.87 4.56 -0.78
N TYR A 191 -5.69 5.49 -1.22
CA TYR A 191 -5.91 5.85 -2.61
C TYR A 191 -5.55 7.33 -2.81
N LEU A 192 -4.56 7.59 -3.66
CA LEU A 192 -4.12 8.94 -4.00
C LEU A 192 -4.21 9.13 -5.50
N ASP A 193 -5.15 9.93 -5.98
CA ASP A 193 -5.16 10.36 -7.38
C ASP A 193 -4.11 11.45 -7.61
N LYS A 194 -4.03 12.40 -6.67
CA LYS A 194 -3.07 13.51 -6.67
C LYS A 194 -2.57 13.79 -5.27
N GLY A 195 -1.32 14.26 -5.20
CA GLY A 195 -0.71 14.76 -3.97
C GLY A 195 0.42 13.89 -3.42
N SER A 196 0.88 14.21 -2.21
CA SER A 196 1.99 13.50 -1.56
C SER A 196 1.54 12.82 -0.28
N LEU A 197 2.13 11.65 0.00
CA LEU A 197 1.97 10.95 1.25
C LEU A 197 3.33 10.78 1.93
N THR A 198 3.36 11.11 3.22
CA THR A 198 4.45 10.76 4.12
C THR A 198 3.91 9.91 5.26
N MET A 199 4.45 8.70 5.43
CA MET A 199 4.18 7.85 6.59
C MET A 199 5.47 7.61 7.38
N LYS A 200 5.48 7.94 8.67
CA LYS A 200 6.64 7.76 9.55
C LYS A 200 6.28 6.99 10.82
N ASN A 201 6.85 5.82 11.08
CA ASN A 201 6.53 5.01 12.27
C ASN A 201 5.03 4.70 12.29
N VAL A 202 4.54 4.07 11.22
CA VAL A 202 3.13 3.71 11.05
C VAL A 202 3.01 2.19 11.06
N GLU A 203 2.13 1.68 11.89
CA GLU A 203 1.90 0.25 12.04
C GLU A 203 0.49 -0.10 11.56
N ILE A 204 0.40 -1.12 10.68
CA ILE A 204 -0.85 -1.63 10.13
C ILE A 204 -0.92 -3.13 10.42
N LYS A 205 -1.92 -3.56 11.20
CA LYS A 205 -2.07 -4.97 11.62
C LYS A 205 -3.43 -5.55 11.29
N ASN A 206 -3.43 -6.84 10.91
CA ASN A 206 -4.62 -7.65 10.69
C ASN A 206 -5.55 -7.01 9.64
N PHE A 207 -5.04 -6.83 8.42
CA PHE A 207 -5.81 -6.28 7.31
C PHE A 207 -6.32 -7.41 6.41
N LEU A 208 -7.64 -7.53 6.31
CA LEU A 208 -8.31 -8.58 5.55
C LEU A 208 -9.25 -8.01 4.49
N THR A 209 -9.11 -8.46 3.25
CA THR A 209 -10.03 -8.15 2.13
C THR A 209 -10.92 -9.36 1.79
N LYS A 210 -12.24 -9.16 1.62
CA LYS A 210 -13.25 -10.24 1.44
C LYS A 210 -13.69 -10.50 0.00
N LYS A 211 -13.60 -9.53 -0.92
CA LYS A 211 -14.07 -9.66 -2.32
C LYS A 211 -12.94 -9.34 -3.32
N LYS A 212 -13.14 -9.71 -4.60
CA LYS A 212 -12.15 -9.48 -5.67
C LYS A 212 -11.82 -7.98 -5.80
N HIS A 213 -10.54 -7.68 -5.55
CA HIS A 213 -9.77 -6.43 -5.74
C HIS A 213 -9.99 -5.27 -4.77
N LYS A 214 -8.90 -4.77 -4.20
CA LYS A 214 -8.17 -3.56 -4.66
C LYS A 214 -6.87 -3.40 -3.87
N GLU A 215 -5.84 -2.91 -4.56
CA GLU A 215 -4.43 -2.83 -4.16
C GLU A 215 -4.22 -2.29 -2.74
N TYR A 216 -3.12 -2.63 -2.05
CA TYR A 216 -2.81 -2.10 -0.72
C TYR A 216 -2.65 -0.57 -0.73
N LEU A 217 -1.87 -0.04 -1.67
CA LEU A 217 -1.68 1.39 -1.89
C LEU A 217 -1.76 1.70 -3.39
N LEU A 218 -2.75 2.52 -3.77
CA LEU A 218 -2.91 2.98 -5.15
C LEU A 218 -2.50 4.44 -5.29
N ILE A 219 -1.56 4.70 -6.20
CA ILE A 219 -1.12 6.05 -6.57
C ILE A 219 -1.40 6.27 -8.05
N MET A 220 -2.46 7.02 -8.36
CA MET A 220 -2.78 7.40 -9.74
C MET A 220 -1.97 8.59 -10.24
N LYS A 221 -1.97 8.72 -11.57
CA LYS A 221 -1.21 9.72 -12.32
C LYS A 221 -1.66 11.14 -11.93
N PRO A 222 -0.76 12.02 -11.45
CA PRO A 222 -1.10 13.43 -11.35
C PRO A 222 -1.26 14.00 -12.77
N ILE A 223 -2.50 14.27 -13.18
CA ILE A 223 -2.75 15.10 -14.38
C ILE A 223 -2.38 16.55 -14.02
N VAL A 224 -1.11 16.89 -14.14
CA VAL A 224 -0.63 18.27 -14.13
C VAL A 224 0.39 18.43 -15.25
N ASN A 225 0.07 19.25 -16.26
CA ASN A 225 0.97 19.71 -17.33
C ASN A 225 2.13 20.61 -16.82
N ALA A 226 2.63 20.37 -15.62
CA ALA A 226 3.79 21.04 -15.04
C ALA A 226 4.59 20.01 -14.26
N ILE A 227 5.87 19.93 -14.59
CA ILE A 227 6.88 19.05 -14.03
C ILE A 227 6.96 19.27 -12.51
N MET A 228 6.24 18.46 -11.74
CA MET A 228 6.49 18.25 -10.31
C MET A 228 6.42 16.75 -10.07
N SER A 229 7.59 16.12 -9.92
CA SER A 229 7.70 14.75 -9.42
C SER A 229 7.12 14.72 -8.00
N LEU A 230 6.01 14.02 -7.79
CA LEU A 230 5.50 13.77 -6.46
C LEU A 230 6.46 12.82 -5.74
N LEU A 231 7.01 13.30 -4.63
CA LEU A 231 7.84 12.50 -3.74
C LEU A 231 6.93 11.87 -2.68
N GLN A 232 6.91 10.55 -2.61
CA GLN A 232 6.27 9.84 -1.50
C GLN A 232 7.33 9.19 -0.63
N ILE A 233 7.17 9.31 0.68
CA ILE A 233 8.16 8.85 1.66
C ILE A 233 7.49 7.95 2.70
N PHE A 234 7.87 6.68 2.71
CA PHE A 234 7.52 5.71 3.74
C PHE A 234 8.76 5.49 4.61
N TYR A 235 8.63 5.63 5.92
CA TYR A 235 9.73 5.46 6.87
C TYR A 235 9.22 4.69 8.09
N LEU A 236 9.80 3.54 8.43
CA LEU A 236 9.33 2.72 9.56
C LEU A 236 7.84 2.36 9.42
N VAL A 237 7.48 1.68 8.33
CA VAL A 237 6.12 1.15 8.15
C VAL A 237 6.15 -0.34 8.40
N GLU A 238 5.34 -0.81 9.35
CA GLU A 238 5.18 -2.24 9.64
C GLU A 238 3.80 -2.71 9.19
N VAL A 239 3.77 -3.77 8.38
CA VAL A 239 2.54 -4.42 7.89
C VAL A 239 2.58 -5.89 8.29
N ILE A 240 1.65 -6.30 9.17
CA ILE A 240 1.57 -7.68 9.65
C ILE A 240 0.19 -8.25 9.36
N GLY A 241 0.16 -9.44 8.76
CA GLY A 241 -1.05 -10.23 8.60
C GLY A 241 -1.96 -9.67 7.51
N TYR A 242 -1.40 -9.44 6.32
CA TYR A 242 -2.18 -9.01 5.16
C TYR A 242 -2.73 -10.23 4.41
N ASN A 243 -4.06 -10.33 4.38
CA ASN A 243 -4.76 -11.55 3.94
C ASN A 243 -4.26 -12.81 4.68
N ASP A 244 -3.78 -12.65 5.90
CA ASP A 244 -3.43 -13.77 6.77
C ASP A 244 -4.69 -14.39 7.36
N CYS A 245 -4.65 -15.70 7.57
CA CYS A 245 -5.76 -16.49 8.06
C CYS A 245 -5.41 -17.01 9.45
N PRO A 246 -5.56 -16.16 10.49
CA PRO A 246 -5.30 -16.60 11.86
C PRO A 246 -6.20 -17.80 12.17
N ASN A 247 -5.56 -18.88 12.64
CA ASN A 247 -6.16 -20.17 13.01
C ASN A 247 -6.42 -21.18 11.87
N ASN A 248 -5.84 -21.02 10.67
CA ASN A 248 -6.01 -21.98 9.57
C ASN A 248 -7.49 -22.26 9.23
N ASP A 249 -8.36 -21.26 9.35
CA ASP A 249 -9.76 -21.39 8.92
C ASP A 249 -9.79 -21.76 7.43
N ASP A 250 -10.31 -22.95 7.11
CA ASP A 250 -10.37 -23.48 5.75
C ASP A 250 -11.06 -22.52 4.78
N ASN A 251 -12.10 -21.81 5.23
CA ASN A 251 -12.78 -20.82 4.41
C ASN A 251 -11.86 -19.61 4.14
N CYS A 252 -11.16 -19.13 5.16
CA CYS A 252 -10.16 -18.08 4.99
C CYS A 252 -9.03 -18.52 4.05
N LEU A 253 -8.49 -19.73 4.22
CA LEU A 253 -7.43 -20.27 3.37
C LEU A 253 -7.90 -20.45 1.91
N ALA A 254 -9.14 -20.88 1.70
CA ALA A 254 -9.75 -20.96 0.38
C ALA A 254 -9.89 -19.57 -0.27
N ILE A 255 -10.32 -18.58 0.51
CA ILE A 255 -10.40 -17.17 0.10
C ILE A 255 -9.00 -16.63 -0.26
N GLN A 256 -8.01 -16.86 0.60
CA GLN A 256 -6.61 -16.47 0.40
C GLN A 256 -6.03 -17.07 -0.89
N LYS A 257 -6.14 -18.40 -1.08
CA LYS A 257 -5.68 -19.08 -2.30
C LYS A 257 -6.33 -18.52 -3.56
N LYS A 258 -7.63 -18.24 -3.51
CA LYS A 258 -8.37 -17.64 -4.63
C LYS A 258 -7.85 -16.24 -4.97
N PHE A 259 -7.38 -15.47 -3.99
CA PHE A 259 -6.91 -14.10 -4.16
C PHE A 259 -5.42 -13.95 -4.48
N MET A 260 -4.58 -14.94 -4.18
CA MET A 260 -3.18 -14.92 -4.64
C MET A 260 -3.09 -14.88 -6.16
N ASN A 261 -3.98 -15.60 -6.86
CA ASN A 261 -4.03 -15.63 -8.32
C ASN A 261 -4.50 -14.33 -8.97
N ASN A 262 -4.60 -13.24 -8.19
CA ASN A 262 -5.23 -12.01 -8.61
C ASN A 262 -4.19 -10.90 -8.81
N GLU A 263 -4.05 -10.40 -10.04
CA GLU A 263 -2.92 -9.55 -10.43
C GLU A 263 -2.86 -8.20 -9.71
N GLU A 264 -4.02 -7.69 -9.26
CA GLU A 264 -4.07 -6.42 -8.52
C GLU A 264 -3.86 -6.58 -7.00
N SER A 265 -3.57 -7.79 -6.50
CA SER A 265 -3.18 -8.00 -5.10
C SER A 265 -1.74 -7.56 -4.88
N VAL A 266 -1.46 -6.26 -4.95
CA VAL A 266 -0.10 -5.70 -4.85
C VAL A 266 0.07 -4.78 -3.65
N LEU A 267 1.29 -4.67 -3.12
CA LEU A 267 1.61 -3.72 -2.03
C LEU A 267 1.51 -2.27 -2.53
N LEU A 268 2.03 -2.00 -3.71
CA LEU A 268 2.09 -0.65 -4.24
C LEU A 268 1.92 -0.64 -5.76
N ARG A 269 0.90 0.09 -6.21
CA ARG A 269 0.67 0.37 -7.62
C ARG A 269 0.92 1.83 -7.95
N ILE A 270 1.73 2.04 -8.98
CA ILE A 270 2.19 3.35 -9.45
C ILE A 270 2.00 3.41 -10.96
N TYR A 271 1.21 4.34 -11.47
CA TYR A 271 1.00 4.37 -12.93
C TYR A 271 2.20 4.93 -13.69
N GLU A 272 2.57 6.19 -13.54
CA GLU A 272 3.66 6.78 -14.32
C GLU A 272 4.31 7.95 -13.57
N GLN A 273 5.59 8.23 -13.85
CA GLN A 273 6.30 9.48 -13.51
C GLN A 273 6.30 9.84 -12.01
N ASN A 274 6.35 8.84 -11.12
CA ASN A 274 6.40 9.06 -9.67
C ASN A 274 7.75 8.64 -9.09
N LYS A 275 8.15 9.29 -7.99
CA LYS A 275 9.30 8.90 -7.18
C LYS A 275 8.85 8.45 -5.80
N ILE A 276 9.11 7.19 -5.49
CA ILE A 276 8.75 6.57 -4.22
C ILE A 276 10.01 6.25 -3.43
N ILE A 277 10.07 6.67 -2.18
CA ILE A 277 11.14 6.34 -1.23
C ILE A 277 10.53 5.54 -0.07
N MET A 278 11.05 4.35 0.15
CA MET A 278 10.65 3.42 1.20
C MET A 278 11.85 3.06 2.06
N ASN A 279 11.83 3.43 3.34
CA ASN A 279 12.93 3.23 4.26
C ASN A 279 12.46 2.47 5.51
N ASN A 280 13.22 1.48 5.95
CA ASN A 280 12.93 0.72 7.17
C ASN A 280 11.52 0.09 7.15
N ILE A 281 11.16 -0.62 6.08
CA ILE A 281 9.84 -1.23 5.94
C ILE A 281 9.88 -2.66 6.47
N ILE A 282 8.89 -3.07 7.26
CA ILE A 282 8.76 -4.44 7.75
C ILE A 282 7.45 -5.01 7.23
N LEU A 283 7.51 -6.10 6.48
CA LEU A 283 6.34 -6.81 5.97
C LEU A 283 6.40 -8.26 6.47
N LYS A 284 5.37 -8.72 7.17
CA LYS A 284 5.31 -10.09 7.70
C LYS A 284 3.98 -10.77 7.41
N ASN A 285 4.04 -12.05 7.07
CA ASN A 285 2.86 -12.89 6.83
C ASN A 285 1.96 -12.25 5.76
N ILE A 286 2.52 -12.00 4.58
CA ILE A 286 1.81 -11.36 3.47
C ILE A 286 1.58 -12.34 2.32
N TYR A 287 0.41 -12.24 1.71
CA TYR A 287 0.02 -13.02 0.54
C TYR A 287 -0.36 -12.06 -0.59
N LEU A 288 0.51 -11.95 -1.60
CA LEU A 288 0.41 -10.95 -2.67
C LEU A 288 0.68 -11.57 -4.05
N TYR A 289 0.35 -10.85 -5.10
CA TYR A 289 0.77 -11.17 -6.46
C TYR A 289 2.23 -10.75 -6.72
N THR A 290 2.56 -9.52 -6.34
CA THR A 290 3.90 -8.89 -6.34
C THR A 290 3.93 -7.76 -5.31
N LEU A 291 5.09 -7.25 -4.92
CA LEU A 291 5.17 -6.02 -4.12
C LEU A 291 4.83 -4.80 -4.97
N PHE A 292 5.47 -4.66 -6.12
CA PHE A 292 5.38 -3.45 -6.92
C PHE A 292 4.78 -3.71 -8.29
N GLU A 293 3.90 -2.81 -8.68
CA GLU A 293 3.40 -2.64 -10.03
C GLU A 293 3.59 -1.17 -10.40
N TYR A 294 4.44 -0.90 -11.37
CA TYR A 294 4.93 0.44 -11.61
C TYR A 294 5.02 0.66 -13.11
N GLY A 295 4.52 1.78 -13.62
CA GLY A 295 4.63 2.07 -15.05
C GLY A 295 5.70 3.10 -15.38
N TYR A 296 5.53 3.73 -16.54
CA TYR A 296 6.57 4.46 -17.25
C TYR A 296 7.25 5.56 -16.41
N LYS A 297 8.59 5.60 -16.41
CA LYS A 297 9.42 6.62 -15.70
C LYS A 297 9.16 6.68 -14.19
N THR A 298 8.70 5.59 -13.59
CA THR A 298 8.64 5.48 -12.14
C THR A 298 10.02 5.20 -11.56
N GLU A 299 10.36 5.81 -10.43
CA GLU A 299 11.57 5.55 -9.66
C GLU A 299 11.17 5.07 -8.26
N ILE A 300 11.52 3.82 -7.91
CA ILE A 300 11.31 3.26 -6.58
C ILE A 300 12.66 3.10 -5.90
N ILE A 301 12.84 3.74 -4.76
CA ILE A 301 14.03 3.63 -3.91
C ILE A 301 13.62 2.97 -2.60
N VAL A 302 14.24 1.84 -2.29
CA VAL A 302 13.99 1.06 -1.08
C VAL A 302 15.28 0.91 -0.29
N ASP A 303 15.27 1.25 0.99
CA ASP A 303 16.39 1.00 1.89
C ASP A 303 15.90 0.29 3.17
N ASN A 304 16.62 -0.75 3.58
CA ASN A 304 16.33 -1.51 4.79
C ASN A 304 14.90 -2.06 4.85
N MET A 305 14.46 -2.77 3.81
CA MET A 305 13.19 -3.50 3.82
C MET A 305 13.39 -4.92 4.35
N ASN A 306 12.58 -5.35 5.31
CA ASN A 306 12.54 -6.72 5.80
C ASN A 306 11.20 -7.37 5.43
N VAL A 307 11.24 -8.40 4.59
CA VAL A 307 10.08 -9.20 4.19
C VAL A 307 10.24 -10.60 4.75
N GLU A 308 9.29 -11.03 5.56
CA GLU A 308 9.34 -12.32 6.27
C GLU A 308 8.04 -13.12 6.07
N ASN A 309 8.17 -14.43 5.81
CA ASN A 309 7.03 -15.35 5.66
C ASN A 309 6.02 -14.84 4.61
N ALA A 310 6.49 -14.59 3.39
CA ALA A 310 5.67 -14.05 2.32
C ALA A 310 5.42 -15.08 1.21
N HIS A 311 4.20 -15.09 0.67
CA HIS A 311 3.85 -15.86 -0.51
C HIS A 311 3.52 -14.91 -1.66
N PHE A 312 4.24 -15.05 -2.77
CA PHE A 312 4.00 -14.30 -4.00
C PHE A 312 3.48 -15.22 -5.10
N ASN A 313 2.44 -14.81 -5.82
CA ASN A 313 1.97 -15.56 -6.98
C ASN A 313 3.00 -15.55 -8.12
N THR A 314 3.70 -14.42 -8.31
CA THR A 314 4.80 -14.32 -9.26
C THR A 314 6.14 -14.34 -8.54
N SER A 315 6.45 -13.24 -7.85
CA SER A 315 7.69 -12.98 -7.12
C SER A 315 7.49 -11.70 -6.31
N ALA A 316 8.40 -11.39 -5.38
CA ALA A 316 8.39 -10.12 -4.67
C ALA A 316 8.53 -8.94 -5.64
N ILE A 317 9.41 -9.07 -6.64
CA ILE A 317 9.64 -8.08 -7.69
C ILE A 317 9.48 -8.76 -9.04
N SER A 318 8.45 -8.40 -9.80
CA SER A 318 8.28 -8.92 -11.16
C SER A 318 8.46 -7.82 -12.20
N CYS A 319 9.25 -8.12 -13.23
CA CYS A 319 9.56 -7.26 -14.36
C CYS A 319 8.92 -7.86 -15.60
N SER A 320 7.87 -7.24 -16.14
CA SER A 320 7.17 -7.75 -17.32
C SER A 320 6.76 -6.62 -18.26
N TYR A 321 6.70 -6.92 -19.56
CA TYR A 321 6.13 -6.01 -20.55
C TYR A 321 4.60 -6.16 -20.68
N ASN A 322 3.99 -7.15 -20.04
CA ASN A 322 2.54 -7.28 -20.02
C ASN A 322 1.91 -6.08 -19.29
N ILE A 323 0.72 -5.67 -19.73
CA ILE A 323 0.03 -4.50 -19.18
C ILE A 323 -0.35 -4.76 -17.71
N PRO A 324 -0.11 -3.78 -16.80
CA PRO A 324 0.57 -2.51 -17.07
C PRO A 324 2.08 -2.68 -17.20
N HIS A 325 2.63 -2.06 -18.26
CA HIS A 325 4.05 -2.16 -18.62
C HIS A 325 4.95 -1.77 -17.44
N ARG A 326 5.84 -2.67 -17.00
CA ARG A 326 6.73 -2.40 -15.85
C ARG A 326 8.00 -1.68 -16.23
N VAL A 327 7.84 -0.42 -16.64
CA VAL A 327 8.90 0.40 -17.26
C VAL A 327 9.36 1.52 -16.31
N GLY A 328 10.19 1.17 -15.34
CA GLY A 328 10.74 2.11 -14.37
C GLY A 328 12.07 1.63 -13.79
N SER A 329 12.61 2.39 -12.85
CA SER A 329 13.80 2.04 -12.09
C SER A 329 13.42 1.61 -10.67
N ILE A 330 14.12 0.59 -10.19
CA ILE A 330 14.05 0.15 -8.79
C ILE A 330 15.48 0.12 -8.26
N THR A 331 15.73 0.78 -7.14
CA THR A 331 16.97 0.60 -6.39
C THR A 331 16.60 0.12 -4.99
N MET A 332 17.11 -1.04 -4.60
CA MET A 332 16.84 -1.62 -3.28
C MET A 332 18.16 -1.94 -2.58
N SER A 333 18.35 -1.37 -1.39
CA SER A 333 19.56 -1.52 -0.60
C SER A 333 19.31 -2.05 0.82
N ASN A 334 20.29 -2.80 1.33
CA ASN A 334 20.36 -3.23 2.74
C ASN A 334 19.11 -3.98 3.22
N SER A 335 18.43 -4.71 2.32
CA SER A 335 17.16 -5.37 2.59
C SER A 335 17.32 -6.86 2.88
N LEU A 336 16.36 -7.44 3.58
CA LEU A 336 16.27 -8.86 3.90
C LEU A 336 14.95 -9.44 3.39
N PHE A 337 15.05 -10.54 2.66
CA PHE A 337 13.93 -11.36 2.24
C PHE A 337 14.13 -12.77 2.81
N ASN A 338 13.26 -13.16 3.73
CA ASN A 338 13.38 -14.39 4.51
C ASN A 338 12.08 -15.21 4.41
N TYR A 339 12.19 -16.51 4.12
CA TYR A 339 11.03 -17.40 4.00
C TYR A 339 9.99 -16.88 2.99
N ILE A 340 10.45 -16.64 1.76
CA ILE A 340 9.58 -16.20 0.66
C ILE A 340 9.33 -17.32 -0.35
N TYR A 341 8.09 -17.44 -0.82
CA TYR A 341 7.64 -18.53 -1.68
C TYR A 341 7.00 -18.01 -2.99
N SER A 342 7.24 -18.71 -4.10
CA SER A 342 6.48 -18.58 -5.34
C SER A 342 6.66 -19.82 -6.24
N THR A 343 5.99 -19.87 -7.39
CA THR A 343 6.22 -20.94 -8.38
C THR A 343 7.61 -20.84 -9.02
N ASN A 344 8.09 -19.63 -9.33
CA ASN A 344 9.40 -19.37 -9.95
C ASN A 344 10.01 -18.09 -9.40
N GLY A 345 11.30 -18.10 -9.05
CA GLY A 345 12.02 -16.89 -8.62
C GLY A 345 11.29 -16.07 -7.55
N PRO A 346 11.11 -16.57 -6.32
CA PRO A 346 10.26 -15.91 -5.33
C PRO A 346 10.68 -14.48 -5.01
N PHE A 347 11.97 -14.15 -5.18
CA PHE A 347 12.45 -12.80 -5.06
C PHE A 347 12.22 -12.00 -6.34
N LEU A 348 12.68 -12.52 -7.49
CA LEU A 348 12.69 -11.79 -8.75
C LEU A 348 12.25 -12.65 -9.94
N TYR A 349 11.24 -12.17 -10.66
CA TYR A 349 10.76 -12.74 -11.93
C TYR A 349 10.97 -11.75 -13.08
N ILE A 350 11.54 -12.20 -14.20
CA ILE A 350 11.97 -11.32 -15.31
C ILE A 350 11.51 -11.88 -16.65
N ASP A 351 10.57 -11.17 -17.28
CA ASP A 351 9.93 -11.55 -18.54
C ASP A 351 9.78 -10.30 -19.43
N LEU A 352 10.92 -9.85 -19.95
CA LEU A 352 11.03 -8.67 -20.80
C LEU A 352 11.21 -9.11 -22.25
N ASP A 353 10.28 -8.70 -23.12
CA ASP A 353 10.31 -8.99 -24.56
C ASP A 353 11.06 -7.95 -25.38
N VAL A 354 11.38 -6.81 -24.79
CA VAL A 354 12.08 -5.71 -25.45
C VAL A 354 13.19 -5.18 -24.57
N ASN A 355 14.27 -4.74 -25.21
CA ASN A 355 15.34 -4.03 -24.54
C ASN A 355 14.86 -2.64 -24.11
N SER A 356 14.26 -2.56 -22.93
CA SER A 356 13.88 -1.29 -22.31
C SER A 356 15.13 -0.64 -21.71
N PHE A 357 15.94 0.02 -22.53
CA PHE A 357 17.19 0.69 -22.10
C PHE A 357 17.02 1.67 -20.93
N ASN A 358 15.78 2.11 -20.65
CA ASN A 358 15.47 3.04 -19.58
C ASN A 358 15.16 2.36 -18.24
N ASN A 359 15.02 1.04 -18.20
CA ASN A 359 14.82 0.32 -16.95
C ASN A 359 16.16 0.06 -16.30
N LYS A 360 16.29 0.40 -15.03
CA LYS A 360 17.47 0.08 -14.22
C LYS A 360 17.00 -0.45 -12.88
N ILE A 361 17.24 -1.73 -12.64
CA ILE A 361 16.84 -2.43 -11.43
C ILE A 361 18.11 -2.89 -10.73
N GLN A 362 18.35 -2.37 -9.53
CA GLN A 362 19.58 -2.59 -8.79
C GLN A 362 19.28 -3.06 -7.37
N PHE A 363 19.96 -4.13 -6.98
CA PHE A 363 19.92 -4.69 -5.64
C PHE A 363 21.31 -4.59 -5.02
N ILE A 364 21.44 -3.90 -3.89
CA ILE A 364 22.73 -3.61 -3.25
C ILE A 364 22.70 -4.11 -1.81
N ASN A 365 23.62 -5.01 -1.44
CA ASN A 365 23.66 -5.59 -0.09
C ASN A 365 22.31 -6.21 0.34
N VAL A 366 21.58 -6.83 -0.60
CA VAL A 366 20.31 -7.52 -0.29
C VAL A 366 20.60 -8.96 0.10
N THR A 367 19.96 -9.44 1.17
CA THR A 367 20.01 -10.84 1.59
C THR A 367 18.71 -11.52 1.22
N ILE A 368 18.79 -12.57 0.40
CA ILE A 368 17.68 -13.44 0.05
C ILE A 368 17.97 -14.83 0.63
N GLN A 369 17.16 -15.24 1.60
CA GLN A 369 17.38 -16.51 2.29
C GLN A 369 16.10 -17.30 2.57
N ASN A 370 16.27 -18.61 2.67
CA ASN A 370 15.18 -19.57 2.89
C ASN A 370 14.06 -19.38 1.85
N SER A 371 14.42 -19.02 0.63
CA SER A 371 13.46 -18.83 -0.46
C SER A 371 13.16 -20.16 -1.14
N VAL A 372 11.88 -20.39 -1.46
CA VAL A 372 11.43 -21.66 -2.03
C VAL A 372 10.67 -21.39 -3.32
N ALA A 373 11.23 -21.84 -4.45
CA ALA A 373 10.53 -21.90 -5.73
C ALA A 373 10.04 -23.32 -6.01
N GLU A 374 8.81 -23.48 -6.46
CA GLU A 374 8.29 -24.81 -6.85
C GLU A 374 9.08 -25.41 -8.02
N LYS A 375 9.45 -24.59 -9.01
CA LYS A 375 10.04 -25.04 -10.27
C LYS A 375 11.45 -24.51 -10.48
N TYR A 376 11.57 -23.23 -10.83
CA TYR A 376 12.82 -22.69 -11.36
C TYR A 376 13.29 -21.46 -10.60
N GLY A 377 14.60 -21.37 -10.38
CA GLY A 377 15.22 -20.19 -9.80
C GLY A 377 14.85 -20.02 -8.33
N GLY A 378 15.65 -20.58 -7.43
CA GLY A 378 15.36 -20.55 -5.99
C GLY A 378 15.29 -19.14 -5.40
N ALA A 379 15.84 -18.14 -6.10
CA ALA A 379 15.58 -16.72 -5.83
C ALA A 379 15.16 -15.97 -7.09
N ILE A 380 15.81 -16.23 -8.23
CA ILE A 380 15.69 -15.45 -9.47
C ILE A 380 15.27 -16.34 -10.62
N PHE A 381 14.22 -15.95 -11.33
CA PHE A 381 13.82 -16.55 -12.60
C PHE A 381 13.82 -15.50 -13.71
N SER A 382 14.41 -15.85 -14.85
CA SER A 382 14.39 -15.01 -16.05
C SER A 382 14.13 -15.82 -17.31
N SER A 383 13.08 -15.44 -18.04
CA SER A 383 12.80 -15.84 -19.42
C SER A 383 13.33 -14.83 -20.45
N SER A 384 13.91 -13.71 -20.00
CA SER A 384 14.32 -12.61 -20.88
C SER A 384 15.74 -12.74 -21.40
N GLU A 385 15.95 -12.37 -22.66
CA GLU A 385 17.28 -12.18 -23.26
C GLU A 385 18.00 -10.89 -22.78
N PHE A 386 17.26 -9.95 -22.18
CA PHE A 386 17.75 -8.62 -21.84
C PHE A 386 18.11 -8.43 -20.37
N ALA A 387 17.89 -9.44 -19.52
CA ALA A 387 17.97 -9.29 -18.07
C ALA A 387 19.35 -8.79 -17.59
N ARG A 388 20.44 -9.26 -18.20
CA ARG A 388 21.81 -8.80 -17.92
C ARG A 388 22.01 -7.28 -17.99
N ASN A 389 21.33 -6.59 -18.89
CA ASN A 389 21.53 -5.16 -19.14
C ASN A 389 20.71 -4.28 -18.19
N VAL A 390 19.63 -4.84 -17.62
CA VAL A 390 18.63 -4.10 -16.86
C VAL A 390 18.78 -4.35 -15.36
N ILE A 391 19.35 -5.49 -14.97
CA ILE A 391 19.30 -6.00 -13.60
C ILE A 391 20.71 -6.26 -13.06
N SER A 392 21.02 -5.66 -11.91
CA SER A 392 22.30 -5.86 -11.20
C SER A 392 22.11 -6.24 -9.73
N PHE A 393 22.97 -7.13 -9.26
CA PHE A 393 23.10 -7.56 -7.87
C PHE A 393 24.52 -7.29 -7.38
N ASP A 394 24.64 -6.29 -6.52
CA ASP A 394 25.90 -5.79 -6.00
C ASP A 394 26.03 -6.21 -4.53
N ASN A 395 27.01 -7.08 -4.24
CA ASN A 395 27.27 -7.62 -2.89
C ASN A 395 26.05 -8.27 -2.20
N CYS A 396 25.19 -8.94 -2.98
CA CYS A 396 24.02 -9.62 -2.44
C CYS A 396 24.37 -11.01 -1.87
N THR A 397 23.60 -11.45 -0.88
CA THR A 397 23.74 -12.78 -0.25
C THR A 397 22.56 -13.66 -0.60
N PHE A 398 22.85 -14.88 -1.04
CA PHE A 398 21.84 -15.92 -1.30
C PHE A 398 22.12 -17.08 -0.36
N ASN A 399 21.15 -17.48 0.46
CA ASN A 399 21.38 -18.53 1.45
C ASN A 399 20.19 -19.48 1.61
N ASN A 400 20.44 -20.79 1.53
CA ASN A 400 19.42 -21.82 1.73
C ASN A 400 18.17 -21.62 0.83
N ASN A 401 18.40 -21.25 -0.44
CA ASN A 401 17.34 -21.11 -1.42
C ASN A 401 17.17 -22.44 -2.18
N THR A 402 15.93 -22.81 -2.50
CA THR A 402 15.61 -24.11 -3.10
C THR A 402 14.73 -23.96 -4.34
N ALA A 403 15.04 -24.71 -5.39
CA ALA A 403 14.24 -24.89 -6.60
C ALA A 403 14.59 -26.23 -7.24
N SER A 404 13.78 -26.70 -8.19
CA SER A 404 14.10 -27.91 -8.97
C SER A 404 15.32 -27.69 -9.87
N LEU A 405 15.46 -26.48 -10.45
CA LEU A 405 16.66 -26.06 -11.20
C LEU A 405 17.08 -24.66 -10.79
N GLY A 406 18.39 -24.46 -10.62
CA GLY A 406 18.98 -23.17 -10.29
C GLY A 406 18.62 -22.73 -8.88
N THR A 407 19.32 -23.21 -7.86
CA THR A 407 19.01 -22.85 -6.45
C THR A 407 19.15 -21.36 -6.16
N ILE A 408 19.87 -20.61 -7.00
CA ILE A 408 19.92 -19.14 -6.96
C ILE A 408 19.18 -18.56 -8.17
N SER A 409 19.65 -18.88 -9.38
CA SER A 409 19.16 -18.27 -10.62
C SER A 409 18.86 -19.32 -11.68
N HIS A 410 17.73 -19.15 -12.35
CA HIS A 410 17.43 -19.81 -13.62
C HIS A 410 17.21 -18.74 -14.68
N SER A 411 18.03 -18.73 -15.73
CA SER A 411 18.01 -17.70 -16.78
C SER A 411 17.79 -18.28 -18.17
N TYR A 412 17.32 -17.45 -19.10
CA TYR A 412 17.06 -17.89 -20.47
C TYR A 412 18.30 -18.49 -21.15
N ASN A 413 19.45 -17.82 -21.05
CA ASN A 413 20.75 -18.36 -21.41
C ASN A 413 21.88 -17.68 -20.60
N LEU A 414 23.13 -18.12 -20.79
CA LEU A 414 24.29 -17.60 -20.06
C LEU A 414 24.57 -16.11 -20.33
N ASN A 415 24.25 -15.63 -21.52
CA ASN A 415 24.47 -14.24 -21.91
C ASN A 415 23.39 -13.30 -21.36
N SER A 416 22.20 -13.84 -21.07
CA SER A 416 21.07 -13.07 -20.56
C SER A 416 20.96 -13.07 -19.04
N GLU A 417 21.72 -13.92 -18.33
CA GLU A 417 21.72 -13.96 -16.87
C GLU A 417 21.97 -12.56 -16.26
N PRO A 418 21.18 -12.14 -15.23
CA PRO A 418 21.41 -10.90 -14.51
C PRO A 418 22.86 -10.73 -14.04
N TYR A 419 23.35 -9.49 -13.99
CA TYR A 419 24.69 -9.25 -13.46
C TYR A 419 24.72 -9.50 -11.95
N ILE A 420 25.60 -10.41 -11.50
CA ILE A 420 25.80 -10.73 -10.09
C ILE A 420 27.28 -10.60 -9.76
N SER A 421 27.63 -9.55 -9.02
CA SER A 421 29.01 -9.16 -8.70
C SER A 421 29.85 -10.26 -8.05
N ASN A 422 29.24 -11.12 -7.21
CA ASN A 422 29.90 -12.20 -6.48
C ASN A 422 29.56 -13.61 -7.03
N LYS A 423 29.13 -13.72 -8.29
CA LYS A 423 28.70 -15.00 -8.91
C LYS A 423 29.70 -16.14 -8.72
N ASN A 424 30.99 -15.90 -8.96
CA ASN A 424 32.02 -16.95 -8.85
C ASN A 424 32.11 -17.53 -7.43
N SER A 425 32.02 -16.68 -6.40
CA SER A 425 32.03 -17.11 -5.00
C SER A 425 30.76 -17.91 -4.66
N LEU A 426 29.62 -17.54 -5.23
CA LEU A 426 28.36 -18.28 -5.06
C LEU A 426 28.43 -19.67 -5.73
N ILE A 427 28.98 -19.77 -6.94
CA ILE A 427 29.19 -21.06 -7.62
C ILE A 427 30.14 -21.96 -6.82
N GLN A 428 31.23 -21.43 -6.30
CA GLN A 428 32.16 -22.19 -5.45
C GLN A 428 31.47 -22.73 -4.18
N LYS A 429 30.57 -21.94 -3.59
CA LYS A 429 29.86 -22.29 -2.35
C LYS A 429 28.72 -23.28 -2.57
N TYR A 430 27.93 -23.10 -3.63
CA TYR A 430 26.67 -23.83 -3.86
C TYR A 430 26.70 -24.79 -5.04
N GLY A 431 27.83 -24.88 -5.76
CA GLY A 431 28.01 -25.70 -6.94
C GLY A 431 27.48 -25.04 -8.22
N ASN A 432 27.86 -25.62 -9.37
CA ASN A 432 27.47 -25.10 -10.69
C ASN A 432 25.95 -25.11 -10.91
N THR A 433 25.22 -26.02 -10.27
CA THR A 433 23.75 -26.11 -10.37
C THR A 433 23.00 -24.97 -9.68
N SER A 434 23.70 -24.12 -8.94
CA SER A 434 23.10 -22.92 -8.33
C SER A 434 22.67 -21.89 -9.37
N PHE A 435 23.33 -21.90 -10.53
CA PHE A 435 22.97 -21.13 -11.71
C PHE A 435 22.63 -22.11 -12.82
N SER A 436 21.43 -22.00 -13.37
CA SER A 436 21.00 -22.87 -14.47
C SER A 436 20.44 -22.04 -15.61
N THR A 437 20.42 -22.62 -16.79
CA THR A 437 19.72 -22.04 -17.93
C THR A 437 18.77 -23.05 -18.54
N ASN A 438 17.89 -22.62 -19.43
CA ASN A 438 17.15 -23.56 -20.26
C ASN A 438 18.17 -24.45 -21.01
N PRO A 439 18.02 -25.78 -21.01
CA PRO A 439 18.88 -26.65 -21.80
C PRO A 439 18.67 -26.29 -23.28
N THR A 440 19.71 -25.77 -23.92
CA THR A 440 19.59 -25.11 -25.23
C THR A 440 19.56 -26.07 -26.40
N GLN A 441 19.86 -27.37 -26.24
CA GLN A 441 19.74 -28.37 -27.30
C GLN A 441 19.84 -29.81 -26.78
N LEU A 442 18.96 -30.69 -27.28
CA LEU A 442 19.19 -32.12 -27.31
C LEU A 442 19.91 -32.45 -28.62
N PHE A 443 21.21 -32.75 -28.54
CA PHE A 443 21.94 -33.25 -29.69
C PHE A 443 21.75 -34.77 -29.77
N ARG A 444 21.21 -35.26 -30.88
CA ARG A 444 21.31 -36.68 -31.24
C ARG A 444 22.65 -36.87 -31.96
N TYR A 445 23.61 -37.50 -31.29
CA TYR A 445 24.89 -37.85 -31.90
C TYR A 445 24.63 -38.94 -32.95
N ASN A 446 24.79 -38.62 -34.23
CA ASN A 446 24.70 -39.61 -35.31
C ASN A 446 25.91 -40.54 -35.26
N GLY A 447 25.84 -41.59 -34.43
CA GLY A 447 26.86 -42.63 -34.36
C GLY A 447 26.67 -43.60 -33.20
N GLU A 448 26.11 -43.15 -32.07
CA GLU A 448 25.83 -43.99 -30.91
C GLU A 448 24.49 -43.57 -30.30
N ASN A 449 23.71 -44.53 -29.77
CA ASN A 449 22.44 -44.30 -29.08
C ASN A 449 22.65 -43.63 -27.70
N THR A 450 23.47 -42.59 -27.62
CA THR A 450 23.77 -41.87 -26.40
C THR A 450 23.21 -40.45 -26.50
N LEU A 451 22.26 -40.15 -25.62
CA LEU A 451 21.69 -38.83 -25.43
C LEU A 451 22.61 -38.09 -24.43
N SER A 452 23.24 -37.00 -24.84
CA SER A 452 24.01 -36.14 -23.93
C SER A 452 23.32 -34.79 -23.79
N ILE A 453 23.03 -34.40 -22.54
CA ILE A 453 22.60 -33.04 -22.20
C ILE A 453 23.87 -32.25 -21.88
N MET A 454 24.19 -31.24 -22.69
CA MET A 454 25.22 -30.26 -22.32
C MET A 454 24.59 -29.22 -21.40
N SER A 455 25.03 -29.23 -20.14
CA SER A 455 24.68 -28.23 -19.12
C SER A 455 25.71 -27.11 -19.06
#